data_AF-A0A8T1RZL6-F1
#
_entry.id   AF-A0A8T1RZL6-F1
#
_cell.length_a   1.000
_cell.length_b   1.000
_cell.length_c   1.000
_cell.angle_alpha   90.00
_cell.angle_beta   90.00
_cell.angle_gamma   90.00
#
_symmetry.space_group_name_H-M   'P 1'
#
loop_
_entity.id
_entity.type
_entity.pdbx_description
1 polymer ?
#
loop_
_entity_poly.entity_id
_entity_poly.type
_entity_poly.pdbx_seq_one_letter_code
_entity_poly.pdbx_strand_id
1 'polypeptide(L)'
;MHQGCPLSGQLYTLAIEPFLRLLRKRRTGFLLREPVLRLVLAVYADDVLFVVQDLGELVRVEACQAVYSAASSARVNWVKSSGLVVRAGWRPNSLPPVLQAIQWSTGPLLYPGIYLSATHPSLLENWHGLEGRVTGWLRDWTGLLRCLSLSGRALVLN
;
A
#
# COMPACT_ATOMS: atom_id res chain seq x y z
N MET A 1 -0.37 21.88 3.23
CA MET A 1 -1.49 21.20 3.92
C MET A 1 -1.19 21.20 5.42
N HIS A 2 -2.12 21.61 6.26
CA HIS A 2 -1.97 21.51 7.72
C HIS A 2 -2.38 20.10 8.17
N GLN A 3 -1.50 19.39 8.88
CA GLN A 3 -1.85 18.14 9.55
C GLN A 3 -2.96 18.43 10.58
N GLY A 4 -4.04 17.65 10.56
CA GLY A 4 -5.18 17.80 11.48
C GLY A 4 -6.36 18.63 10.95
N CYS A 5 -6.27 19.21 9.76
CA CYS A 5 -7.44 19.81 9.11
C CYS A 5 -8.37 18.70 8.58
N PRO A 6 -9.68 18.68 8.94
CA PRO A 6 -10.59 17.63 8.48
C PRO A 6 -10.74 17.58 6.95
N LEU A 7 -10.47 18.71 6.27
CA LEU A 7 -10.57 18.83 4.82
C LEU A 7 -9.31 18.35 4.08
N SER A 8 -8.15 18.26 4.74
CA SER A 8 -6.88 18.00 4.04
C SER A 8 -6.84 16.64 3.37
N GLY A 9 -7.44 15.61 3.98
CA GLY A 9 -7.52 14.28 3.39
C GLY A 9 -8.33 14.25 2.09
N GLN A 10 -9.48 14.94 2.06
CA GLN A 10 -10.31 15.03 0.86
C GLN A 10 -9.62 15.80 -0.27
N LEU A 11 -8.98 16.92 0.06
CA LEU A 11 -8.20 17.70 -0.91
C LEU A 11 -7.04 16.89 -1.47
N TYR A 12 -6.37 16.08 -0.65
CA TYR A 12 -5.33 15.17 -1.11
C TYR A 12 -5.86 14.14 -2.10
N THR A 13 -6.99 13.49 -1.78
CA THR A 13 -7.65 12.54 -2.69
C THR A 13 -7.96 13.17 -4.04
N LEU A 14 -8.48 14.41 -4.05
CA LEU A 14 -8.75 15.14 -5.28
C LEU A 14 -7.46 15.49 -6.05
N ALA A 15 -6.41 15.86 -5.34
CA ALA A 15 -5.13 16.23 -5.94
C ALA A 15 -4.43 15.04 -6.60
N ILE A 16 -4.43 13.86 -5.97
CA ILE A 16 -3.76 12.65 -6.51
C ILE A 16 -4.57 11.95 -7.61
N GLU A 17 -5.88 12.13 -7.67
CA GLU A 17 -6.75 11.42 -8.63
C GLU A 17 -6.34 11.57 -10.12
N PRO A 18 -5.90 12.74 -10.63
CA PRO A 18 -5.36 12.85 -11.99
C PRO A 18 -4.19 11.90 -12.28
N PHE A 19 -3.30 11.71 -11.31
CA PHE A 19 -2.19 10.75 -11.41
C PHE A 19 -2.71 9.32 -11.47
N LEU A 20 -3.64 8.96 -10.58
CA LEU A 20 -4.22 7.61 -10.52
C LEU A 20 -4.98 7.28 -11.81
N ARG A 21 -5.72 8.25 -12.38
CA ARG A 21 -6.39 8.09 -13.68
C ARG A 21 -5.41 7.88 -14.82
N LEU A 22 -4.32 8.64 -14.83
CA LEU A 22 -3.27 8.51 -15.86
C LEU A 22 -2.65 7.11 -15.81
N LEU A 23 -2.34 6.60 -14.60
CA LEU A 23 -1.85 5.24 -14.40
C LEU A 23 -2.86 4.19 -14.87
N ARG A 24 -4.15 4.31 -14.48
CA ARG A 24 -5.20 3.36 -14.90
C ARG A 24 -5.37 3.31 -16.42
N LYS A 25 -5.25 4.46 -17.11
CA LYS A 25 -5.41 4.56 -18.56
C LYS A 25 -4.23 3.97 -19.35
N ARG A 26 -3.01 4.08 -18.82
CA ARG A 26 -1.78 3.70 -19.55
C ARG A 26 -1.26 2.30 -19.23
N ARG A 27 -1.94 1.57 -18.34
CA ARG A 27 -1.47 0.28 -17.85
C ARG A 27 -2.45 -0.83 -18.15
N THR A 28 -1.90 -2.02 -18.37
CA THR A 28 -2.72 -3.21 -18.63
C THR A 28 -3.29 -3.77 -17.33
N GLY A 29 -2.55 -3.66 -16.23
CA GLY A 29 -2.89 -4.23 -14.93
C GLY A 29 -2.71 -5.75 -14.88
N PHE A 30 -2.83 -6.34 -13.71
CA PHE A 30 -2.65 -7.77 -13.48
C PHE A 30 -4.00 -8.48 -13.38
N LEU A 31 -4.19 -9.57 -14.14
CA LEU A 31 -5.42 -10.36 -14.09
C LEU A 31 -5.29 -11.45 -13.01
N LEU A 32 -6.01 -11.26 -11.92
CA LEU A 32 -6.32 -12.32 -10.96
C LEU A 32 -7.39 -13.21 -11.59
N ARG A 33 -7.16 -14.52 -11.60
CA ARG A 33 -8.08 -15.49 -12.25
C ARG A 33 -9.26 -15.85 -11.35
N GLU A 34 -9.08 -15.84 -10.03
CA GLU A 34 -10.07 -16.27 -9.06
C GLU A 34 -10.03 -15.35 -7.82
N PRO A 35 -11.01 -14.43 -7.65
CA PRO A 35 -12.03 -14.03 -8.63
C PRO A 35 -11.40 -13.36 -9.86
N VAL A 36 -12.12 -13.35 -11.00
CA VAL A 36 -11.68 -12.64 -12.21
C VAL A 36 -11.65 -11.14 -11.95
N LEU A 37 -10.48 -10.62 -11.58
CA LEU A 37 -10.28 -9.22 -11.21
C LEU A 37 -9.03 -8.68 -11.88
N ARG A 38 -9.14 -7.51 -12.52
CA ARG A 38 -7.98 -6.79 -13.05
C ARG A 38 -7.47 -5.79 -12.01
N LEU A 39 -6.39 -6.14 -11.34
CA LEU A 39 -5.69 -5.27 -10.42
C LEU A 39 -4.72 -4.36 -11.17
N VAL A 40 -5.10 -3.10 -11.40
CA VAL A 40 -4.19 -2.11 -11.99
C VAL A 40 -3.35 -1.42 -10.92
N LEU A 41 -4.01 -0.96 -9.85
CA LEU A 41 -3.40 -0.30 -8.71
C LEU A 41 -4.33 -0.39 -7.48
N ALA A 42 -3.73 -0.38 -6.30
CA ALA A 42 -4.39 -0.22 -5.01
C ALA A 42 -3.82 1.04 -4.33
N VAL A 43 -4.68 1.81 -3.68
CA VAL A 43 -4.29 3.08 -3.05
C VAL A 43 -4.88 3.14 -1.66
N TYR A 44 -4.05 3.59 -0.72
CA TYR A 44 -4.46 3.91 0.63
C TYR A 44 -3.76 5.18 1.06
N ALA A 45 -4.50 6.28 1.21
CA ALA A 45 -3.92 7.62 1.40
C ALA A 45 -2.82 7.91 0.35
N ASP A 46 -1.58 8.13 0.78
CA ASP A 46 -0.42 8.36 -0.07
C ASP A 46 0.32 7.08 -0.52
N ASP A 47 0.03 5.94 0.10
CA ASP A 47 0.57 4.65 -0.32
C ASP A 47 -0.12 4.17 -1.60
N VAL A 48 0.65 4.00 -2.67
CA VAL A 48 0.18 3.50 -3.96
C VAL A 48 0.92 2.21 -4.31
N LEU A 49 0.17 1.11 -4.33
CA LEU A 49 0.64 -0.19 -4.80
C LEU A 49 0.20 -0.40 -6.24
N PHE A 50 1.09 -0.93 -7.06
CA PHE A 50 0.73 -1.38 -8.40
C PHE A 50 1.53 -2.63 -8.80
N VAL A 51 0.92 -3.50 -9.59
CA VAL A 51 1.55 -4.75 -10.05
C VAL A 51 2.04 -4.56 -11.47
N VAL A 52 3.32 -4.80 -11.72
CA VAL A 52 3.98 -4.58 -13.02
C VAL A 52 4.25 -5.92 -13.71
N GLN A 53 3.86 -6.05 -14.97
CA GLN A 53 4.09 -7.28 -15.73
C GLN A 53 5.49 -7.34 -16.40
N ASP A 54 6.01 -6.18 -16.82
CA ASP A 54 7.27 -6.05 -17.54
C ASP A 54 7.98 -4.72 -17.24
N LEU A 55 9.28 -4.64 -17.58
CA LEU A 55 10.09 -3.44 -17.37
C LEU A 55 9.51 -2.21 -18.08
N GLY A 56 8.89 -2.38 -19.24
CA GLY A 56 8.27 -1.30 -20.01
C GLY A 56 7.09 -0.68 -19.28
N GLU A 57 6.30 -1.47 -18.54
CA GLU A 57 5.26 -0.91 -17.67
C GLU A 57 5.84 -0.03 -16.55
N LEU A 58 7.00 -0.38 -15.99
CA LEU A 58 7.64 0.46 -14.97
C LEU A 58 8.16 1.78 -15.56
N VAL A 59 8.72 1.76 -16.77
CA VAL A 59 9.10 2.98 -17.51
C VAL A 59 7.86 3.85 -17.80
N ARG A 60 6.71 3.24 -18.12
CA ARG A 60 5.45 4.00 -18.27
C ARG A 60 5.00 4.64 -16.97
N VAL A 61 5.19 3.99 -15.82
CA VAL A 61 4.89 4.58 -14.50
C VAL A 61 5.77 5.81 -14.25
N GLU A 62 7.07 5.72 -14.51
CA GLU A 62 7.99 6.86 -14.41
C GLU A 62 7.55 8.01 -15.33
N ALA A 63 7.18 7.71 -16.58
CA ALA A 63 6.67 8.72 -17.52
C ALA A 63 5.35 9.37 -17.04
N CYS A 64 4.46 8.59 -16.41
CA CYS A 64 3.24 9.15 -15.79
C CYS A 64 3.58 10.07 -14.63
N GLN A 65 4.56 9.68 -13.80
CA GLN A 65 5.03 10.49 -12.68
C GLN A 65 5.66 11.80 -13.17
N ALA A 66 6.45 11.77 -14.24
CA ALA A 66 7.04 12.97 -14.83
C ALA A 66 5.98 13.97 -15.30
N VAL A 67 4.94 13.50 -16.01
CA VAL A 67 3.81 14.33 -16.45
C VAL A 67 3.06 14.93 -15.27
N TYR A 68 2.71 14.11 -14.28
CA TYR A 68 2.00 14.59 -13.10
C TYR A 68 2.84 15.56 -12.26
N SER A 69 4.16 15.31 -12.14
CA SER A 69 5.09 16.17 -11.42
C SER A 69 5.23 17.54 -12.08
N ALA A 70 5.27 17.59 -13.42
CA ALA A 70 5.30 18.85 -14.16
C ALA A 70 4.03 19.70 -13.91
N ALA A 71 2.87 19.06 -13.74
CA ALA A 71 1.59 19.76 -13.52
C ALA A 71 1.33 20.14 -12.06
N SER A 72 1.76 19.31 -11.10
CA SER A 72 1.40 19.43 -9.68
C SER A 72 2.56 19.82 -8.77
N SER A 73 3.80 19.79 -9.26
CA SER A 73 5.04 19.83 -8.47
C SER A 73 5.21 18.69 -7.45
N ALA A 74 4.29 17.72 -7.41
CA ALA A 74 4.40 16.55 -6.53
C ALA A 74 5.48 15.58 -7.05
N ARG A 75 6.14 14.89 -6.13
CA ARG A 75 7.21 13.93 -6.44
C ARG A 75 6.98 12.63 -5.70
N VAL A 76 7.28 11.51 -6.37
CA VAL A 76 7.33 10.20 -5.73
C VAL A 76 8.66 10.07 -5.00
N ASN A 77 8.63 9.53 -3.78
CA ASN A 77 9.83 9.20 -3.04
C ASN A 77 10.28 7.77 -3.37
N TRP A 78 11.05 7.64 -4.45
CA TRP A 78 11.54 6.35 -4.92
C TRP A 78 12.46 5.64 -3.92
N VAL A 79 13.21 6.40 -3.11
CA VAL A 79 14.10 5.86 -2.06
C VAL A 79 13.32 5.18 -0.92
N LYS A 80 12.14 5.70 -0.60
CA LYS A 80 11.20 5.09 0.37
C LYS A 80 10.29 4.04 -0.27
N SER A 81 10.34 3.88 -1.59
CA SER A 81 9.52 2.90 -2.29
C SER A 81 10.17 1.53 -2.24
N SER A 82 9.35 0.50 -2.08
CA SER A 82 9.79 -0.89 -2.05
C SER A 82 9.11 -1.69 -3.15
N GLY A 83 9.79 -2.70 -3.67
CA GLY A 83 9.29 -3.53 -4.76
C GLY A 83 9.52 -5.02 -4.53
N LEU A 84 8.47 -5.81 -4.74
CA LEU A 84 8.53 -7.28 -4.68
C LEU A 84 8.81 -7.87 -6.06
N VAL A 85 9.88 -8.65 -6.15
CA VAL A 85 10.25 -9.39 -7.36
C VAL A 85 9.62 -10.78 -7.34
N VAL A 86 8.62 -10.99 -8.20
CA VAL A 86 7.85 -12.25 -8.29
C VAL A 86 8.48 -13.27 -9.26
N ARG A 87 9.18 -12.80 -10.30
CA ARG A 87 9.71 -13.66 -11.38
C ARG A 87 11.24 -13.73 -11.36
N ALA A 88 11.78 -14.93 -11.58
CA ALA A 88 13.21 -15.13 -11.81
C ALA A 88 13.70 -14.33 -13.03
N GLY A 89 14.93 -13.80 -12.95
CA GLY A 89 15.56 -13.04 -14.04
C GLY A 89 15.34 -11.52 -14.01
N TRP A 90 14.73 -10.97 -12.96
CA TRP A 90 14.71 -9.53 -12.73
C TRP A 90 16.12 -8.98 -12.48
N ARG A 91 16.50 -7.93 -13.21
CA ARG A 91 17.79 -7.25 -13.05
C ARG A 91 17.54 -5.76 -12.82
N PRO A 92 17.73 -5.25 -11.60
CA PRO A 92 17.53 -3.83 -11.31
C PRO A 92 18.40 -2.92 -12.21
N ASN A 93 19.58 -3.38 -12.61
CA ASN A 93 20.53 -2.60 -13.40
C ASN A 93 20.03 -2.23 -14.82
N SER A 94 18.99 -2.89 -15.34
CA SER A 94 18.38 -2.52 -16.62
C SER A 94 17.28 -1.46 -16.50
N LEU A 95 17.05 -0.93 -15.30
CA LEU A 95 16.06 0.12 -15.04
C LEU A 95 16.64 1.52 -15.22
N PRO A 96 15.80 2.53 -15.51
CA PRO A 96 16.17 3.93 -15.35
C PRO A 96 16.71 4.23 -13.94
N PRO A 97 17.69 5.16 -13.79
CA PRO A 97 18.35 5.43 -12.51
C PRO A 97 17.38 5.71 -11.36
N VAL A 98 16.28 6.41 -11.63
CA VAL A 98 15.25 6.76 -10.64
C VAL A 98 14.58 5.51 -10.06
N LEU A 99 14.38 4.48 -10.87
CA LEU A 99 13.73 3.22 -10.50
C LEU A 99 14.72 2.22 -9.87
N GLN A 100 16.02 2.42 -10.06
CA GLN A 100 17.06 1.69 -9.33
C GLN A 100 17.12 2.08 -7.85
N ALA A 101 16.63 3.28 -7.50
CA ALA A 101 16.58 3.75 -6.11
C ALA A 101 15.51 3.04 -5.26
N ILE A 102 14.60 2.28 -5.89
CA ILE A 102 13.60 1.47 -5.22
C ILE A 102 14.28 0.30 -4.51
N GLN A 103 13.86 0.02 -3.28
CA GLN A 103 14.32 -1.14 -2.53
C GLN A 103 13.65 -2.41 -3.06
N TRP A 104 14.32 -3.10 -3.99
CA TRP A 104 13.84 -4.36 -4.56
C TRP A 104 14.20 -5.54 -3.66
N SER A 105 13.22 -6.40 -3.35
CA SER A 105 13.42 -7.62 -2.58
C SER A 105 12.65 -8.81 -3.18
N THR A 106 13.08 -10.02 -2.85
CA THR A 106 12.34 -11.26 -3.11
C THR A 106 11.53 -11.72 -1.89
N GLY A 107 11.68 -11.02 -0.76
CA GLY A 107 10.96 -11.27 0.49
C GLY A 107 9.61 -10.57 0.54
N PRO A 108 8.87 -10.67 1.65
CA PRO A 108 7.56 -10.06 1.77
C PRO A 108 7.61 -8.52 1.69
N LEU A 109 6.60 -7.93 1.06
CA LEU A 109 6.41 -6.49 0.91
C LEU A 109 5.33 -6.00 1.87
N LEU A 110 5.65 -5.04 2.74
CA LEU A 110 4.68 -4.43 3.63
C LEU A 110 3.84 -3.37 2.89
N TYR A 111 2.52 -3.51 2.93
CA TYR A 111 1.54 -2.58 2.37
C TYR A 111 0.37 -2.41 3.37
N PRO A 112 0.02 -1.17 3.74
CA PRO A 112 -0.65 -0.76 4.98
C PRO A 112 -0.81 -1.81 6.08
N GLY A 113 0.32 -2.21 6.67
CA GLY A 113 0.34 -3.14 7.83
C GLY A 113 0.13 -4.61 7.48
N ILE A 114 0.02 -4.95 6.19
CA ILE A 114 -0.11 -6.31 5.68
C ILE A 114 1.10 -6.63 4.81
N TYR A 115 1.81 -7.68 5.16
CA TYR A 115 2.84 -8.27 4.33
C TYR A 115 2.20 -9.04 3.16
N LEU A 116 2.76 -8.82 1.97
CA LEU A 116 2.41 -9.45 0.69
C LEU A 116 3.60 -10.30 0.24
N SER A 117 3.38 -11.57 -0.15
CA SER A 117 4.45 -12.45 -0.63
C SER A 117 4.05 -13.17 -1.90
N ALA A 118 5.04 -13.44 -2.75
CA ALA A 118 4.91 -14.25 -3.95
C ALA A 118 4.92 -15.75 -3.66
N THR A 119 5.48 -16.17 -2.53
CA THR A 119 5.86 -17.57 -2.28
C THR A 119 5.06 -18.24 -1.17
N HIS A 120 4.32 -17.49 -0.35
CA HIS A 120 3.63 -18.05 0.83
C HIS A 120 2.19 -17.53 0.99
N PRO A 121 1.19 -18.42 1.17
CA PRO A 121 -0.22 -18.02 1.29
C PRO A 121 -0.58 -17.41 2.66
N SER A 122 0.21 -17.66 3.71
CA SER A 122 0.03 -17.07 5.04
C SER A 122 1.37 -16.60 5.60
N LEU A 123 1.57 -15.28 5.67
CA LEU A 123 2.71 -14.73 6.40
C LEU A 123 2.30 -14.69 7.87
N LEU A 124 2.90 -15.58 8.68
CA LEU A 124 2.76 -15.54 10.14
C LEU A 124 3.04 -14.13 10.69
N GLU A 125 3.92 -13.37 10.02
CA GLU A 125 4.21 -11.96 10.30
C GLU A 125 2.97 -11.06 10.34
N ASN A 126 1.93 -11.33 9.53
CA ASN A 126 0.68 -10.55 9.56
C ASN A 126 -0.12 -10.74 10.85
N TRP A 127 0.03 -11.91 11.47
CA TRP A 127 -0.65 -12.27 12.71
C TRP A 127 0.25 -12.06 13.93
N HIS A 128 1.56 -11.90 13.71
CA HIS A 128 2.55 -11.77 14.75
C HIS A 128 2.32 -10.49 15.55
N GLY A 129 2.15 -10.64 16.86
CA GLY A 129 1.85 -9.52 17.76
C GLY A 129 0.41 -9.01 17.73
N LEU A 130 -0.48 -9.56 16.87
CA LEU A 130 -1.91 -9.23 16.93
C LEU A 130 -2.49 -9.67 18.27
N GLU A 131 -2.17 -10.88 18.72
CA GLU A 131 -2.58 -11.38 20.03
C GLU A 131 -2.13 -10.45 21.15
N GLY A 132 -0.86 -10.03 21.14
CA GLY A 132 -0.28 -9.11 22.13
C GLY A 132 -0.94 -7.72 22.10
N ARG A 133 -1.26 -7.19 20.92
CA ARG A 133 -1.98 -5.92 20.78
C ARG A 133 -3.42 -6.01 21.27
N VAL A 134 -4.11 -7.09 20.93
CA VAL A 134 -5.50 -7.34 21.38
C VAL A 134 -5.52 -7.56 22.89
N THR A 135 -4.63 -8.37 23.45
CA THR A 135 -4.54 -8.57 24.92
C THR A 135 -4.11 -7.30 25.65
N GLY A 136 -3.16 -6.52 25.10
CA GLY A 136 -2.77 -5.23 25.64
C GLY A 136 -3.93 -4.24 25.68
N TRP A 137 -4.65 -4.10 24.58
CA TRP A 137 -5.87 -3.29 24.50
C TRP A 137 -6.93 -3.79 25.49
N LEU A 138 -7.25 -5.08 25.51
CA LEU A 138 -8.20 -5.65 26.47
C LEU A 138 -7.80 -5.36 27.92
N ARG A 139 -6.50 -5.43 28.24
CA ARG A 139 -5.97 -5.13 29.57
C ARG A 139 -6.19 -3.66 29.95
N ASP A 140 -5.95 -2.72 29.04
CA ASP A 140 -6.17 -1.30 29.30
C ASP A 140 -7.65 -1.01 29.59
N TRP A 141 -8.57 -1.78 29.00
CA TRP A 141 -10.01 -1.68 29.23
C TRP A 141 -10.48 -2.36 30.52
N THR A 142 -9.67 -3.21 31.17
CA THR A 142 -10.08 -3.89 32.41
C THR A 142 -10.47 -2.95 33.55
N GLY A 143 -9.92 -1.73 33.57
CA GLY A 143 -10.33 -0.68 34.51
C GLY A 143 -11.76 -0.20 34.26
N LEU A 144 -12.13 0.02 33.00
CA LEU A 144 -13.47 0.45 32.58
C LEU A 144 -14.52 -0.66 32.73
N LEU A 145 -14.13 -1.94 32.59
CA LEU A 145 -15.03 -3.09 32.78
C LEU A 145 -15.68 -3.08 34.17
N ARG A 146 -15.00 -2.58 35.21
CA ARG A 146 -15.53 -2.50 36.58
C ARG A 146 -16.73 -1.55 36.70
N CYS A 147 -16.87 -0.60 35.77
CA CYS A 147 -17.93 0.40 35.76
C CYS A 147 -19.05 0.06 34.74
N LEU A 148 -18.91 -1.03 33.98
CA LEU A 148 -19.84 -1.42 32.92
C LEU A 148 -20.67 -2.65 33.33
N SER A 149 -21.98 -2.58 33.03
CA SER A 149 -22.89 -3.73 33.14
C SER A 149 -22.50 -4.83 32.15
N LEU A 150 -23.02 -6.04 32.35
CA LEU A 150 -22.69 -7.19 31.49
C LEU A 150 -23.05 -6.94 30.01
N SER A 151 -24.18 -6.29 29.76
CA SER A 151 -24.60 -5.84 28.42
C SER A 151 -23.67 -4.75 27.87
N GLY A 152 -23.20 -3.83 28.71
CA GLY A 152 -22.22 -2.81 28.32
C GLY A 152 -20.86 -3.41 27.95
N ARG A 153 -20.43 -4.47 28.64
CA ARG A 153 -19.20 -5.21 28.30
C ARG A 153 -19.34 -5.95 26.97
N ALA A 154 -20.47 -6.60 26.72
CA ALA A 154 -20.74 -7.27 25.46
C ALA A 154 -20.77 -6.29 24.26
N LEU A 155 -21.28 -5.07 24.48
CA LEU A 155 -21.27 -4.01 23.46
C LEU A 155 -19.86 -3.52 23.12
N VAL A 156 -18.95 -3.45 24.10
CA VAL A 156 -17.57 -2.99 23.88
C VAL A 156 -16.71 -4.04 23.17
N LEU A 157 -17.06 -5.32 23.31
CA LEU A 157 -16.34 -6.45 22.72
C LEU A 157 -16.84 -6.85 21.32
N ASN A 158 -18.10 -6.54 20.99
CA ASN A 158 -18.70 -6.78 19.67
C ASN A 158 -18.40 -5.63 18.70
#